data_AF-A0A1M6LMF9-F1
#
_entry.id   AF-A0A1M6LMF9-F1
#
_cell.length_a   1.000
_cell.length_b   1.000
_cell.length_c   1.000
_cell.angle_alpha   90.00
_cell.angle_beta   90.00
_cell.angle_gamma   90.00
#
_symmetry.space_group_name_H-M   'P 1'
#
loop_
_entity.id
_entity.type
_entity.pdbx_description
1 polymer ?
#
loop_
_entity_poly.entity_id
_entity_poly.type
_entity_poly.pdbx_seq_one_letter_code
_entity_poly.pdbx_strand_id
1 'polypeptide(L)'
;MIDKTICELFAGVGGFRLGLEHSSKEWNTVWANQWEPGKKSQHAFDCYCHHFGRNENHVNEDISSVDKSIIPDHSLLVGGFPCQDYSVARTGAKGISGVKGVLWWEIRDILETKRPKFVLLENVDRLLKSPSTQRGRDFGIILACFHQLGYSVEWRVINAAEYGFAQRRRRTFIFAYQNDTSYGQRRSVSTPQCIINTNGFFAKTFPIEATDSFRISALEYTELADISDRFKFDFENAGYMTDGNITTSSVVPIQEKPITIRQIIDSNADKKFYLGDNLEKWTYLKGSKKIERTSKTGHTYTFSEGPIAFPDPIDKPARTMLTSESSLNRSTHVILDPNTNKLRLITPLEAERIQGFEDNWTDTGMPEKFRYFCMGNALVVGVVERMGHTLNKIFAKEVHIEYINDNTDEKREAI
;
A
#
# COMPACT_ATOMS: atom_id res chain seq x y z
N MET A 1 0.79 4.45 -28.04
CA MET A 1 0.20 4.30 -26.69
C MET A 1 1.36 4.39 -25.71
N ILE A 2 1.15 4.98 -24.53
CA ILE A 2 2.21 5.05 -23.52
C ILE A 2 2.62 3.62 -23.12
N ASP A 3 3.92 3.37 -23.06
CA ASP A 3 4.46 2.08 -22.62
C ASP A 3 4.07 1.78 -21.18
N LYS A 4 3.72 0.52 -20.89
CA LYS A 4 3.33 0.03 -19.56
C LYS A 4 4.55 -0.34 -18.72
N THR A 5 5.46 0.61 -18.52
CA THR A 5 6.68 0.42 -17.73
C THR A 5 6.49 0.75 -16.26
N ILE A 6 6.98 -0.11 -15.37
CA ILE A 6 6.80 -0.03 -13.92
C ILE A 6 8.14 0.17 -13.21
N CYS A 7 8.16 1.11 -12.26
CA CYS A 7 9.14 1.16 -11.17
C CYS A 7 8.45 0.69 -9.87
N GLU A 8 8.95 -0.39 -9.26
CA GLU A 8 8.36 -0.99 -8.05
C GLU A 8 9.26 -0.73 -6.83
N LEU A 9 8.82 0.13 -5.94
CA LEU A 9 9.48 0.43 -4.67
C LEU A 9 8.95 -0.47 -3.55
N PHE A 10 9.84 -0.84 -2.64
CA PHE A 10 9.49 -1.67 -1.48
C PHE A 10 8.78 -2.97 -1.92
N ALA A 11 9.35 -3.62 -2.94
CA ALA A 11 8.69 -4.69 -3.69
C ALA A 11 8.25 -5.87 -2.82
N GLY A 12 8.90 -6.08 -1.67
CA GLY A 12 8.66 -7.23 -0.82
C GLY A 12 8.89 -8.52 -1.60
N VAL A 13 7.86 -9.37 -1.63
CA VAL A 13 7.84 -10.60 -2.44
C VAL A 13 7.15 -10.41 -3.80
N GLY A 14 6.92 -9.17 -4.23
CA GLY A 14 6.46 -8.81 -5.58
C GLY A 14 4.94 -8.75 -5.77
N GLY A 15 4.20 -8.42 -4.73
CA GLY A 15 2.73 -8.38 -4.80
C GLY A 15 2.18 -7.38 -5.82
N PHE A 16 2.84 -6.22 -5.99
CA PHE A 16 2.40 -5.23 -6.98
C PHE A 16 2.64 -5.74 -8.39
N ARG A 17 3.87 -6.17 -8.68
CA ARG A 17 4.22 -6.75 -9.98
C ARG A 17 3.34 -7.94 -10.36
N LEU A 18 3.17 -8.90 -9.45
CA LEU A 18 2.35 -10.08 -9.71
C LEU A 18 0.91 -9.71 -10.10
N GLY A 19 0.27 -8.83 -9.31
CA GLY A 19 -1.09 -8.38 -9.61
C GLY A 19 -1.18 -7.62 -10.94
N LEU A 20 -0.22 -6.75 -11.25
CA LEU A 20 -0.20 -6.03 -12.52
C LEU A 20 -0.01 -6.98 -13.71
N GLU A 21 0.95 -7.92 -13.64
CA GLU A 21 1.21 -8.90 -14.70
C GLU A 21 0.06 -9.92 -14.88
N HIS A 22 -0.72 -10.21 -13.84
CA HIS A 22 -1.98 -10.95 -13.97
C HIS A 22 -3.02 -10.17 -14.79
N SER A 23 -3.08 -8.84 -14.60
CA SER A 23 -4.04 -8.00 -15.32
C SER A 23 -3.72 -7.85 -16.82
N SER A 24 -2.45 -7.93 -17.21
CA SER A 24 -1.96 -7.91 -18.59
C SER A 24 -0.47 -8.27 -18.67
N LYS A 25 -0.08 -9.04 -19.68
CA LYS A 25 1.33 -9.37 -19.95
C LYS A 25 2.14 -8.23 -20.59
N GLU A 26 1.50 -7.12 -20.91
CA GLU A 26 2.17 -5.93 -21.47
C GLU A 26 2.87 -5.09 -20.39
N TRP A 27 2.55 -5.31 -19.10
CA TRP A 27 3.26 -4.65 -18.02
C TRP A 27 4.70 -5.13 -17.96
N ASN A 28 5.63 -4.18 -17.96
CA ASN A 28 7.06 -4.43 -17.92
C ASN A 28 7.67 -3.72 -16.71
N THR A 29 8.07 -4.47 -15.68
CA THR A 29 8.80 -3.91 -14.55
C THR A 29 10.25 -3.67 -14.95
N VAL A 30 10.58 -2.40 -15.20
CA VAL A 30 11.92 -1.98 -15.65
C VAL A 30 12.88 -1.77 -14.50
N TRP A 31 12.36 -1.58 -13.28
CA TRP A 31 13.17 -1.39 -12.08
C TRP A 31 12.40 -1.79 -10.82
N ALA A 32 13.07 -2.44 -9.88
CA ALA A 32 12.49 -2.82 -8.60
C ALA A 32 13.50 -2.69 -7.46
N ASN A 33 13.03 -2.20 -6.30
CA ASN A 33 13.84 -2.11 -5.09
C ASN A 33 13.19 -2.85 -3.93
N GLN A 34 13.98 -3.66 -3.24
CA GLN A 34 13.60 -4.27 -1.97
C GLN A 34 14.81 -4.44 -1.08
N TRP A 35 14.73 -3.87 0.12
CA TRP A 35 15.79 -3.95 1.13
C TRP A 35 15.21 -4.23 2.52
N GLU A 36 15.89 -5.11 3.26
CA GLU A 36 15.55 -5.47 4.64
C GLU A 36 16.63 -4.95 5.60
N PRO A 37 16.43 -3.76 6.20
CA PRO A 37 17.46 -3.11 7.00
C PRO A 37 17.95 -3.97 8.18
N GLY A 38 19.27 -4.04 8.34
CA GLY A 38 19.90 -4.77 9.44
C GLY A 38 19.80 -6.29 9.36
N LYS A 39 19.42 -6.84 8.21
CA LYS A 39 19.38 -8.29 7.96
C LYS A 39 20.52 -8.72 7.05
N LYS A 40 21.22 -9.78 7.44
CA LYS A 40 22.26 -10.41 6.62
C LYS A 40 21.66 -11.14 5.41
N SER A 41 20.54 -11.82 5.60
CA SER A 41 19.80 -12.51 4.54
C SER A 41 18.62 -11.65 4.11
N GLN A 42 18.42 -11.56 2.80
CA GLN A 42 17.47 -10.64 2.17
C GLN A 42 16.36 -11.48 1.52
N HIS A 43 15.66 -12.24 2.36
CA HIS A 43 14.76 -13.29 1.92
C HIS A 43 13.61 -12.79 1.03
N ALA A 44 13.09 -11.59 1.28
CA ALA A 44 12.04 -11.00 0.43
C ALA A 44 12.59 -10.68 -0.97
N PHE A 45 13.78 -10.08 -1.03
CA PHE A 45 14.47 -9.80 -2.29
C PHE A 45 14.86 -11.07 -3.04
N ASP A 46 15.38 -12.08 -2.32
CA ASP A 46 15.74 -13.37 -2.90
C ASP A 46 14.50 -14.10 -3.46
N CYS A 47 13.38 -14.05 -2.74
CA CYS A 47 12.08 -14.55 -3.20
C CYS A 47 11.58 -13.81 -4.44
N TYR A 48 11.71 -12.48 -4.47
CA TYR A 48 11.38 -11.69 -5.65
C TYR A 48 12.21 -12.12 -6.87
N CYS A 49 13.54 -12.22 -6.70
CA CYS A 49 14.44 -12.64 -7.77
C CYS A 49 14.23 -14.09 -8.22
N HIS A 50 13.78 -14.97 -7.33
CA HIS A 50 13.45 -16.35 -7.68
C HIS A 50 12.33 -16.41 -8.73
N HIS A 51 11.28 -15.61 -8.56
CA HIS A 51 10.13 -15.60 -9.47
C HIS A 51 10.35 -14.75 -10.73
N PHE A 52 11.03 -13.62 -10.58
CA PHE A 52 11.13 -12.63 -11.66
C PHE A 52 12.48 -12.59 -12.36
N GLY A 53 13.41 -13.47 -11.98
CA GLY A 53 14.78 -13.51 -12.49
C GLY A 53 15.65 -12.39 -11.92
N ARG A 54 16.83 -12.72 -11.39
CA ARG A 54 17.77 -11.70 -10.90
C ARG A 54 18.38 -10.93 -12.07
N ASN A 55 18.36 -9.60 -12.00
CA ASN A 55 19.05 -8.72 -12.93
C ASN A 55 19.55 -7.46 -12.20
N GLU A 56 20.31 -6.61 -12.90
CA GLU A 56 20.90 -5.38 -12.36
C GLU A 56 19.88 -4.31 -11.94
N ASN A 57 18.67 -4.34 -12.51
CA ASN A 57 17.58 -3.44 -12.17
C ASN A 57 16.71 -3.93 -11.00
N HIS A 58 17.04 -5.10 -10.44
CA HIS A 58 16.48 -5.57 -9.17
C HIS A 58 17.47 -5.22 -8.06
N VAL A 59 17.23 -4.09 -7.40
CA VAL A 59 18.15 -3.46 -6.46
C VAL A 59 17.87 -3.88 -5.02
N ASN A 60 18.88 -4.43 -4.34
CA ASN A 60 18.83 -4.84 -2.94
C ASN A 60 19.64 -3.91 -2.04
N GLU A 61 19.27 -2.64 -2.05
CA GLU A 61 19.97 -1.58 -1.31
C GLU A 61 18.96 -0.64 -0.66
N ASP A 62 19.42 0.07 0.38
CA ASP A 62 18.62 1.13 0.98
C ASP A 62 18.29 2.17 -0.09
N ILE A 63 17.00 2.40 -0.34
CA ILE A 63 16.57 3.33 -1.39
C ILE A 63 17.15 4.73 -1.18
N SER A 64 17.45 5.13 0.07
CA SER A 64 18.09 6.41 0.38
C SER A 64 19.54 6.56 -0.11
N SER A 65 20.23 5.46 -0.42
CA SER A 65 21.57 5.49 -1.02
C SER A 65 21.57 5.40 -2.54
N VAL A 66 20.42 5.10 -3.15
CA VAL A 66 20.30 4.97 -4.61
C VAL A 66 20.22 6.36 -5.25
N ASP A 67 21.07 6.61 -6.24
CA ASP A 67 20.96 7.76 -7.12
C ASP A 67 19.67 7.64 -7.96
N LYS A 68 18.74 8.59 -7.80
CA LYS A 68 17.45 8.50 -8.50
C LYS A 68 17.57 8.75 -9.99
N SER A 69 18.66 9.36 -10.46
CA SER A 69 18.89 9.64 -11.88
C SER A 69 19.13 8.36 -12.70
N ILE A 70 19.68 7.31 -12.09
CA ILE A 70 19.97 6.03 -12.77
C ILE A 70 18.73 5.13 -12.94
N ILE A 71 17.65 5.39 -12.19
CA ILE A 71 16.41 4.61 -12.30
C ILE A 71 15.85 4.81 -13.73
N PRO A 72 15.53 3.77 -14.50
CA PRO A 72 14.93 3.93 -15.83
C PRO A 72 13.65 4.76 -15.80
N ASP A 73 13.39 5.48 -16.89
CA ASP A 73 12.13 6.18 -17.08
C ASP A 73 10.97 5.18 -17.08
N HIS A 74 9.89 5.54 -16.42
CA HIS A 74 8.75 4.65 -16.21
C HIS A 74 7.43 5.41 -16.21
N SER A 75 6.40 4.74 -16.70
CA SER A 75 5.05 5.30 -16.80
C SER A 75 4.26 5.21 -15.49
N LEU A 76 4.54 4.19 -14.68
CA LEU A 76 3.85 3.87 -13.44
C LEU A 76 4.86 3.62 -12.32
N LEU A 77 4.76 4.42 -11.26
CA LEU A 77 5.48 4.17 -10.01
C LEU A 77 4.54 3.44 -9.04
N VAL A 78 4.97 2.32 -8.46
CA VAL A 78 4.20 1.60 -7.45
C VAL A 78 5.03 1.37 -6.18
N GLY A 79 4.35 1.22 -5.03
CA GLY A 79 5.04 0.80 -3.80
C GLY A 79 4.19 0.81 -2.55
N GLY A 80 4.39 -0.20 -1.70
CA GLY A 80 3.81 -0.31 -0.36
C GLY A 80 4.81 0.19 0.67
N PHE A 81 4.77 1.48 0.97
CA PHE A 81 5.85 2.12 1.73
C PHE A 81 5.61 2.04 3.25
N PRO A 82 6.67 1.87 4.07
CA PRO A 82 6.52 1.74 5.51
C PRO A 82 5.85 2.95 6.18
N CYS A 83 4.92 2.70 7.10
CA CYS A 83 4.26 3.73 7.92
C CYS A 83 5.23 4.25 9.01
N GLN A 84 5.97 5.31 8.72
CA GLN A 84 6.81 6.05 9.68
C GLN A 84 6.27 7.48 9.85
N ASP A 85 6.60 8.15 10.96
CA ASP A 85 6.22 9.56 11.17
C ASP A 85 6.95 10.46 10.16
N TYR A 86 6.25 11.38 9.51
CA TYR A 86 6.81 12.25 8.47
C TYR A 86 7.25 13.56 9.11
N SER A 87 8.56 13.79 9.19
CA SER A 87 9.15 15.05 9.64
C SER A 87 9.67 15.86 8.44
N VAL A 88 9.36 17.15 8.40
CA VAL A 88 9.89 18.12 7.42
C VAL A 88 10.98 18.94 8.10
N ALA A 89 12.18 19.02 7.52
CA ALA A 89 13.24 19.91 8.00
C ALA A 89 13.12 21.30 7.34
N ARG A 90 13.40 22.38 8.09
CA ARG A 90 13.46 23.74 7.51
C ARG A 90 14.69 23.90 6.63
N THR A 91 14.49 24.31 5.39
CA THR A 91 15.53 24.70 4.44
C THR A 91 16.23 25.97 4.95
N GLY A 92 17.40 25.80 5.57
CA GLY A 92 18.18 26.89 6.17
C GLY A 92 19.26 26.43 7.14
N ALA A 93 19.17 25.20 7.66
CA ALA A 93 20.26 24.57 8.39
C ALA A 93 21.20 23.87 7.37
N LYS A 94 22.41 24.42 7.21
CA LYS A 94 23.51 23.66 6.59
C LYS A 94 23.67 22.34 7.34
N GLY A 95 23.42 21.22 6.65
CA GLY A 95 23.50 19.88 7.21
C GLY A 95 22.12 19.31 7.54
N ILE A 96 21.60 18.48 6.64
CA ILE A 96 20.39 17.68 6.88
C ILE A 96 20.77 16.58 7.87
N SER A 97 20.58 16.82 9.16
CA SER A 97 20.71 15.80 10.21
C SER A 97 19.55 15.95 11.21
N GLY A 98 18.42 15.32 10.88
CA GLY A 98 17.19 15.42 11.68
C GLY A 98 16.16 14.32 11.39
N VAL A 99 16.48 13.09 11.81
CA VAL A 99 15.60 11.98 12.24
C VAL A 99 14.25 11.75 11.50
N LYS A 100 14.29 10.73 10.63
CA LYS A 100 13.35 9.59 10.46
C LYS A 100 11.85 9.86 10.23
N GLY A 101 11.58 10.19 8.96
CA GLY A 101 10.39 9.88 8.17
C GLY A 101 10.76 9.57 6.71
N VAL A 102 11.91 8.90 6.53
CA VAL A 102 12.81 9.02 5.37
C VAL A 102 12.21 8.53 4.06
N LEU A 103 11.46 7.42 4.08
CA LEU A 103 11.18 6.67 2.85
C LEU A 103 10.16 7.36 1.92
N TRP A 104 9.32 8.25 2.45
CA TRP A 104 8.47 9.08 1.59
C TRP A 104 9.25 10.14 0.83
N TRP A 105 10.27 10.72 1.46
CA TRP A 105 11.13 11.68 0.77
C TRP A 105 11.86 11.01 -0.39
N GLU A 106 12.23 9.74 -0.26
CA GLU A 106 12.79 8.97 -1.37
C GLU A 106 11.79 8.74 -2.51
N ILE A 107 10.51 8.54 -2.20
CA ILE A 107 9.45 8.51 -3.23
C ILE A 107 9.36 9.87 -3.90
N ARG A 108 9.34 10.97 -3.12
CA ARG A 108 9.27 12.33 -3.65
C ARG A 108 10.46 12.64 -4.57
N ASP A 109 11.67 12.27 -4.20
CA ASP A 109 12.88 12.49 -5.01
C ASP A 109 12.78 11.75 -6.34
N ILE A 110 12.18 10.56 -6.36
CA ILE A 110 11.87 9.84 -7.60
C ILE A 110 10.78 10.56 -8.40
N LEU A 111 9.74 11.07 -7.76
CA LEU A 111 8.69 11.84 -8.45
C LEU A 111 9.25 13.12 -9.10
N GLU A 112 10.19 13.79 -8.43
CA GLU A 112 10.90 14.98 -8.93
C GLU A 112 11.81 14.62 -10.11
N THR A 113 12.60 13.56 -9.97
CA THR A 113 13.61 13.18 -10.96
C THR A 113 13.00 12.51 -12.20
N LYS A 114 12.04 11.60 -12.00
CA LYS A 114 11.53 10.68 -13.03
C LYS A 114 10.16 11.06 -13.57
N ARG A 115 9.42 11.92 -12.87
CA ARG A 115 8.16 12.47 -13.36
C ARG A 115 7.22 11.38 -13.94
N PRO A 116 6.94 10.27 -13.23
CA PRO A 116 6.08 9.23 -13.78
C PRO A 116 4.66 9.76 -14.04
N LYS A 117 4.01 9.32 -15.11
CA LYS A 117 2.67 9.82 -15.45
C LYS A 117 1.61 9.40 -14.46
N PHE A 118 1.78 8.21 -13.88
CA PHE A 118 0.88 7.62 -12.91
C PHE A 118 1.66 7.07 -11.71
N VAL A 119 1.02 7.09 -10.54
CA VAL A 119 1.58 6.60 -9.29
C VAL A 119 0.49 5.84 -8.53
N LEU A 120 0.80 4.63 -8.05
CA LEU A 120 -0.10 3.82 -7.23
C LEU A 120 0.61 3.34 -5.97
N LEU A 121 0.28 3.94 -4.83
CA LEU A 121 0.90 3.62 -3.53
C LEU A 121 -0.09 2.94 -2.60
N GLU A 122 0.45 2.19 -1.64
CA GLU A 122 -0.29 1.56 -0.57
C GLU A 122 0.30 1.92 0.80
N ASN A 123 -0.58 2.08 1.79
CA ASN A 123 -0.19 2.21 3.20
C ASN A 123 -1.33 1.72 4.12
N VAL A 124 -1.07 1.67 5.44
CA VAL A 124 -2.10 1.38 6.44
C VAL A 124 -3.19 2.45 6.47
N ASP A 125 -4.41 2.07 6.86
CA ASP A 125 -5.57 2.97 6.93
C ASP A 125 -5.37 4.17 7.89
N ARG A 126 -4.52 3.99 8.90
CA ARG A 126 -4.14 5.04 9.85
C ARG A 126 -3.40 6.22 9.22
N LEU A 127 -2.83 6.07 8.02
CA LEU A 127 -2.11 7.15 7.33
C LEU A 127 -2.94 8.45 7.27
N LEU A 128 -4.22 8.33 6.96
CA LEU A 128 -5.18 9.45 6.87
C LEU A 128 -5.35 10.24 8.17
N LYS A 129 -4.94 9.66 9.30
CA LYS A 129 -5.08 10.22 10.66
C LYS A 129 -3.72 10.56 11.27
N SER A 130 -2.63 10.34 10.55
CA SER A 130 -1.27 10.49 11.06
C SER A 130 -0.81 11.96 11.08
N PRO A 131 0.01 12.37 12.07
CA PRO A 131 0.34 11.66 13.29
C PRO A 131 -0.80 11.79 14.32
N SER A 132 -0.74 11.01 15.40
CA SER A 132 -1.74 11.07 16.48
C SER A 132 -1.81 12.42 17.19
N THR A 133 -0.73 13.21 17.17
CA THR A 133 -0.64 14.53 17.80
C THR A 133 -1.22 15.66 16.93
N GLN A 134 -1.27 15.48 15.61
CA GLN A 134 -1.74 16.49 14.65
C GLN A 134 -2.46 15.79 13.49
N ARG A 135 -3.68 15.35 13.76
CA ARG A 135 -4.41 14.46 12.87
C ARG A 135 -4.50 14.96 11.42
N GLY A 136 -4.06 14.11 10.49
CA GLY A 136 -4.10 14.33 9.04
C GLY A 136 -2.92 15.11 8.47
N ARG A 137 -2.03 15.66 9.30
CA ARG A 137 -0.85 16.40 8.84
C ARG A 137 -0.02 15.59 7.83
N ASP A 138 0.30 14.35 8.15
CA ASP A 138 1.23 13.55 7.34
C ASP A 138 0.66 13.26 5.95
N PHE A 139 -0.63 12.92 5.89
CA PHE A 139 -1.31 12.75 4.60
C PHE A 139 -1.44 14.08 3.85
N GLY A 140 -1.66 15.20 4.57
CA GLY A 140 -1.61 16.54 3.99
C GLY A 140 -0.26 16.88 3.36
N ILE A 141 0.87 16.51 3.99
CA ILE A 141 2.22 16.67 3.43
C ILE A 141 2.38 15.85 2.13
N ILE A 142 1.89 14.60 2.11
CA ILE A 142 1.89 13.76 0.90
C ILE A 142 1.13 14.44 -0.24
N LEU A 143 -0.10 14.91 0.03
CA LEU A 143 -0.90 15.61 -0.97
C LEU A 143 -0.23 16.89 -1.45
N ALA A 144 0.44 17.63 -0.56
CA ALA A 144 1.16 18.84 -0.92
C ALA A 144 2.36 18.59 -1.83
N CYS A 145 3.15 17.54 -1.56
CA CYS A 145 4.24 17.14 -2.45
C CYS A 145 3.70 16.78 -3.84
N PHE A 146 2.60 16.01 -3.93
CA PHE A 146 1.96 15.72 -5.21
C PHE A 146 1.46 16.99 -5.92
N HIS A 147 0.80 17.89 -5.19
CA HIS A 147 0.31 19.16 -5.73
C HIS A 147 1.44 20.04 -6.28
N GLN A 148 2.52 20.24 -5.51
CA GLN A 148 3.71 21.00 -5.93
C GLN A 148 4.33 20.42 -7.20
N LEU A 149 4.19 19.12 -7.41
CA LEU A 149 4.67 18.39 -8.56
C LEU A 149 3.62 18.29 -9.69
N GLY A 150 2.49 19.00 -9.62
CA GLY A 150 1.49 19.02 -10.69
C GLY A 150 0.69 17.72 -10.84
N TYR A 151 0.52 16.97 -9.74
CA TYR A 151 -0.34 15.80 -9.70
C TYR A 151 -1.68 16.10 -9.03
N SER A 152 -2.72 15.46 -9.54
CA SER A 152 -3.97 15.23 -8.79
C SER A 152 -3.93 13.86 -8.15
N VAL A 153 -4.64 13.69 -7.04
CA VAL A 153 -4.59 12.49 -6.20
C VAL A 153 -5.98 12.02 -5.86
N GLU A 154 -6.31 10.77 -6.19
CA GLU A 154 -7.43 10.04 -5.61
C GLU A 154 -6.92 9.16 -4.46
N TRP A 155 -7.73 8.93 -3.43
CA TRP A 155 -7.45 7.90 -2.42
C TRP A 155 -8.70 7.12 -2.02
N ARG A 156 -8.48 5.89 -1.54
CA ARG A 156 -9.52 5.01 -1.00
C ARG A 156 -8.96 4.09 0.06
N VAL A 157 -9.66 3.95 1.19
CA VAL A 157 -9.44 2.84 2.11
C VAL A 157 -10.23 1.64 1.61
N ILE A 158 -9.52 0.57 1.27
CA ILE A 158 -10.09 -0.64 0.71
C ILE A 158 -9.92 -1.76 1.73
N ASN A 159 -11.02 -2.43 2.06
CA ASN A 159 -10.99 -3.71 2.76
C ASN A 159 -11.10 -4.83 1.74
N ALA A 160 -10.06 -5.65 1.57
CA ALA A 160 -10.05 -6.66 0.51
C ALA A 160 -11.27 -7.62 0.57
N ALA A 161 -11.71 -8.02 1.76
CA ALA A 161 -12.90 -8.85 1.94
C ALA A 161 -14.22 -8.20 1.54
N GLU A 162 -14.34 -6.86 1.54
CA GLU A 162 -15.55 -6.18 1.06
C GLU A 162 -15.67 -6.29 -0.48
N TYR A 163 -14.59 -6.65 -1.16
CA TYR A 163 -14.50 -6.82 -2.62
C TYR A 163 -14.12 -8.26 -3.02
N GLY A 164 -14.58 -9.24 -2.25
CA GLY A 164 -14.52 -10.65 -2.64
C GLY A 164 -13.26 -11.42 -2.21
N PHE A 165 -12.25 -10.77 -1.65
CA PHE A 165 -10.99 -11.43 -1.32
C PHE A 165 -10.98 -12.11 0.06
N ALA A 166 -9.96 -12.93 0.33
CA ALA A 166 -9.91 -13.82 1.47
C ALA A 166 -9.54 -13.17 2.82
N GLN A 167 -9.21 -11.87 2.84
CA GLN A 167 -8.72 -11.19 4.04
C GLN A 167 -9.48 -9.90 4.35
N ARG A 168 -9.91 -9.74 5.60
CA ARG A 168 -10.35 -8.45 6.15
C ARG A 168 -9.14 -7.57 6.42
N ARG A 169 -8.61 -6.93 5.38
CA ARG A 169 -7.41 -6.08 5.39
C ARG A 169 -7.75 -4.72 4.85
N ARG A 170 -7.79 -3.72 5.74
CA ARG A 170 -8.00 -2.31 5.38
C ARG A 170 -6.68 -1.63 5.08
N ARG A 171 -6.57 -1.02 3.91
CA ARG A 171 -5.39 -0.28 3.43
C ARG A 171 -5.80 0.96 2.66
N THR A 172 -5.05 2.05 2.83
CA THR A 172 -5.19 3.26 2.03
C THR A 172 -4.41 3.06 0.75
N PHE A 173 -5.11 3.08 -0.38
CA PHE A 173 -4.50 3.17 -1.70
C PHE A 173 -4.57 4.61 -2.18
N ILE A 174 -3.48 5.07 -2.80
CA ILE A 174 -3.31 6.42 -3.33
C ILE A 174 -3.03 6.27 -4.82
N PHE A 175 -3.86 6.86 -5.66
CA PHE A 175 -3.65 6.92 -7.10
C PHE A 175 -3.42 8.38 -7.51
N ALA A 176 -2.19 8.70 -7.90
CA ALA A 176 -1.84 10.03 -8.39
C ALA A 176 -1.55 10.00 -9.89
N TYR A 177 -1.85 11.10 -10.56
CA TYR A 177 -1.60 11.26 -12.00
C TYR A 177 -1.23 12.70 -12.32
N GLN A 178 -0.36 12.89 -13.31
CA GLN A 178 -0.01 14.23 -13.77
C GLN A 178 -1.22 14.89 -14.45
N ASN A 179 -1.44 16.17 -14.16
CA ASN A 179 -2.61 16.90 -14.63
C ASN A 179 -2.69 17.02 -16.17
N ASP A 180 -1.56 16.96 -16.86
CA ASP A 180 -1.43 17.05 -18.32
C ASP A 180 -1.65 15.72 -19.06
N THR A 181 -1.75 14.59 -18.34
CA THR A 181 -2.13 13.31 -18.96
C THR A 181 -3.53 13.36 -19.58
N SER A 182 -3.81 12.47 -20.54
CA SER A 182 -5.15 12.39 -21.13
C SER A 182 -6.18 12.02 -20.06
N TYR A 183 -5.80 11.19 -19.08
CA TYR A 183 -6.60 10.91 -17.90
C TYR A 183 -6.87 12.18 -17.09
N GLY A 184 -5.83 12.94 -16.74
CA GLY A 184 -5.96 14.21 -16.01
C GLY A 184 -6.88 15.20 -16.69
N GLN A 185 -6.70 15.44 -17.99
CA GLN A 185 -7.56 16.31 -18.78
C GLN A 185 -9.02 15.84 -18.85
N ARG A 186 -9.27 14.53 -18.88
CA ARG A 186 -10.64 14.00 -18.79
C ARG A 186 -11.25 14.14 -17.40
N ARG A 187 -10.44 14.18 -16.33
CA ARG A 187 -10.92 14.32 -14.95
C ARG A 187 -11.10 15.78 -14.54
N SER A 188 -10.37 16.73 -15.13
CA SER A 188 -10.49 18.16 -14.83
C SER A 188 -11.90 18.73 -15.08
N VAL A 189 -12.65 18.14 -16.02
CA VAL A 189 -14.05 18.51 -16.31
C VAL A 189 -15.08 17.83 -15.39
N SER A 190 -14.65 16.92 -14.50
CA SER A 190 -15.53 16.24 -13.54
C SER A 190 -15.47 16.92 -12.18
N THR A 191 -16.60 17.01 -11.49
CA THR A 191 -16.61 17.49 -10.11
C THR A 191 -15.94 16.47 -9.18
N PRO A 192 -15.34 16.90 -8.05
CA PRO A 192 -14.77 15.98 -7.06
C PRO A 192 -15.75 14.91 -6.56
N GLN A 193 -17.02 15.27 -6.41
CA GLN A 193 -18.10 14.35 -6.04
C GLN A 193 -18.29 13.25 -7.09
N CYS A 194 -18.26 13.62 -8.37
CA CYS A 194 -18.35 12.68 -9.48
C CYS A 194 -17.14 11.73 -9.52
N ILE A 195 -15.93 12.25 -9.28
CA ILE A 195 -14.71 11.45 -9.17
C ILE A 195 -14.86 10.40 -8.05
N ILE A 196 -15.27 10.82 -6.85
CA ILE A 196 -15.40 9.93 -5.69
C ILE A 196 -16.49 8.86 -5.89
N ASN A 197 -17.61 9.20 -6.51
CA ASN A 197 -18.78 8.31 -6.64
C ASN A 197 -18.74 7.41 -7.88
N THR A 198 -18.31 7.90 -9.04
CA THR A 198 -18.59 7.20 -10.32
C THR A 198 -17.44 7.18 -11.31
N ASN A 199 -16.62 8.22 -11.35
CA ASN A 199 -15.77 8.52 -12.50
C ASN A 199 -14.27 8.40 -12.21
N GLY A 200 -13.87 8.44 -10.94
CA GLY A 200 -12.49 8.24 -10.54
C GLY A 200 -12.01 6.81 -10.73
N PHE A 201 -10.69 6.65 -10.65
CA PHE A 201 -10.00 5.37 -10.68
C PHE A 201 -10.57 4.40 -9.66
N PHE A 202 -10.69 4.82 -8.40
CA PHE A 202 -11.22 3.94 -7.36
C PHE A 202 -12.72 3.69 -7.52
N ALA A 203 -13.50 4.67 -7.97
CA ALA A 203 -14.94 4.48 -8.19
C ALA A 203 -15.23 3.45 -9.30
N LYS A 204 -14.41 3.42 -10.36
CA LYS A 204 -14.50 2.42 -11.43
C LYS A 204 -14.00 1.03 -11.02
N THR A 205 -13.10 0.97 -10.04
CA THR A 205 -12.44 -0.28 -9.62
C THR A 205 -13.13 -0.94 -8.43
N PHE A 206 -13.64 -0.13 -7.51
CA PHE A 206 -14.19 -0.53 -6.21
C PHE A 206 -15.50 0.24 -5.97
N PRO A 207 -16.62 -0.28 -6.50
CA PRO A 207 -17.90 0.41 -6.43
C PRO A 207 -18.37 0.64 -4.98
N ILE A 208 -19.01 1.78 -4.76
CA ILE A 208 -19.55 2.20 -3.47
C ILE A 208 -21.04 2.51 -3.58
N GLU A 209 -21.74 2.48 -2.45
CA GLU A 209 -23.01 3.17 -2.32
C GLU A 209 -22.76 4.67 -2.54
N ALA A 210 -23.60 5.30 -3.37
CA ALA A 210 -23.45 6.72 -3.66
C ALA A 210 -23.55 7.55 -2.37
N THR A 211 -22.69 8.56 -2.26
CA THR A 211 -22.66 9.48 -1.12
C THR A 211 -22.86 10.92 -1.58
N ASP A 212 -23.63 11.67 -0.80
CA ASP A 212 -23.89 13.10 -1.00
C ASP A 212 -23.23 13.97 0.09
N SER A 213 -22.56 13.36 1.06
CA SER A 213 -21.92 14.05 2.18
C SER A 213 -20.43 14.21 1.93
N PHE A 214 -19.97 15.44 1.79
CA PHE A 214 -18.57 15.75 1.49
C PHE A 214 -18.00 16.75 2.49
N ARG A 215 -16.71 16.58 2.79
CA ARG A 215 -15.90 17.53 3.55
C ARG A 215 -14.83 18.09 2.63
N ILE A 216 -14.62 19.40 2.73
CA ILE A 216 -13.71 20.14 1.85
C ILE A 216 -12.64 20.80 2.71
N SER A 217 -11.43 20.89 2.16
CA SER A 217 -10.30 21.63 2.70
C SER A 217 -9.41 22.07 1.54
N ALA A 218 -8.37 22.85 1.82
CA ALA A 218 -7.38 23.24 0.83
C ALA A 218 -5.99 23.22 1.47
N LEU A 219 -4.97 23.03 0.63
CA LEU A 219 -3.58 23.23 1.01
C LEU A 219 -3.28 24.73 0.95
N GLU A 220 -3.58 25.43 2.04
CA GLU A 220 -3.51 26.89 2.14
C GLU A 220 -2.07 27.44 2.21
N TYR A 221 -1.07 26.58 2.36
CA TYR A 221 0.33 26.96 2.53
C TYR A 221 1.17 26.46 1.36
N THR A 222 2.03 27.32 0.82
CA THR A 222 2.94 26.97 -0.28
C THR A 222 4.16 26.18 0.20
N GLU A 223 4.63 26.47 1.42
CA GLU A 223 5.80 25.83 2.02
C GLU A 223 5.42 24.56 2.81
N LEU A 224 6.12 23.46 2.56
CA LEU A 224 5.89 22.19 3.27
C LEU A 224 6.11 22.31 4.79
N ALA A 225 6.98 23.22 5.23
CA ALA A 225 7.21 23.49 6.65
C ALA A 225 5.97 24.07 7.32
N ASP A 226 5.24 24.98 6.67
CA ASP A 226 4.00 25.54 7.23
C ASP A 226 2.87 24.50 7.25
N ILE A 227 2.78 23.64 6.24
CA ILE A 227 1.86 22.49 6.24
C ILE A 227 2.17 21.57 7.41
N SER A 228 3.44 21.22 7.60
CA SER A 228 3.87 20.40 8.74
C SER A 228 3.50 21.05 10.09
N ASP A 229 3.73 22.35 10.24
CA ASP A 229 3.51 23.04 11.52
C ASP A 229 2.03 23.31 11.81
N ARG A 230 1.17 23.43 10.78
CA ARG A 230 -0.19 23.99 10.95
C ARG A 230 -1.32 23.15 10.36
N PHE A 231 -1.08 22.36 9.32
CA PHE A 231 -2.17 21.65 8.63
C PHE A 231 -2.77 20.57 9.52
N LYS A 232 -4.09 20.62 9.67
CA LYS A 232 -4.87 19.62 10.40
C LYS A 232 -6.19 19.43 9.69
N PHE A 233 -6.47 18.19 9.31
CA PHE A 233 -7.72 17.87 8.63
C PHE A 233 -8.08 16.41 8.88
N ASP A 234 -9.33 16.15 9.21
CA ASP A 234 -9.82 14.79 9.39
C ASP A 234 -10.24 14.23 8.04
N PHE A 235 -9.33 13.55 7.35
CA PHE A 235 -9.65 12.86 6.10
C PHE A 235 -10.64 11.71 6.33
N GLU A 236 -11.56 11.53 5.40
CA GLU A 236 -12.46 10.37 5.35
C GLU A 236 -11.86 9.25 4.48
N ASN A 237 -12.51 8.08 4.47
CA ASN A 237 -12.00 6.87 3.82
C ASN A 237 -11.98 6.92 2.28
N ALA A 238 -12.47 7.98 1.66
CA ALA A 238 -12.32 8.27 0.24
C ALA A 238 -12.08 9.75 -0.01
N GLY A 239 -11.37 10.09 -1.06
CA GLY A 239 -11.36 11.46 -1.53
C GLY A 239 -10.53 11.71 -2.77
N TYR A 240 -10.48 12.99 -3.11
CA TYR A 240 -9.84 13.53 -4.30
C TYR A 240 -9.20 14.88 -3.96
N MET A 241 -7.95 15.07 -4.38
CA MET A 241 -7.24 16.34 -4.35
C MET A 241 -6.88 16.73 -5.77
N THR A 242 -7.21 17.96 -6.14
CA THR A 242 -6.78 18.58 -7.39
C THR A 242 -6.48 20.05 -7.13
N ASP A 243 -5.35 20.51 -7.65
CA ASP A 243 -4.94 21.91 -7.55
C ASP A 243 -5.00 22.46 -6.11
N GLY A 244 -4.48 21.67 -5.16
CA GLY A 244 -4.47 22.00 -3.73
C GLY A 244 -5.84 21.88 -3.02
N ASN A 245 -6.94 21.75 -3.74
CA ASN A 245 -8.29 21.61 -3.19
C ASN A 245 -8.58 20.15 -2.85
N ILE A 246 -9.04 19.89 -1.64
CA ILE A 246 -9.27 18.55 -1.07
C ILE A 246 -10.77 18.36 -0.89
N THR A 247 -11.33 17.27 -1.44
CA THR A 247 -12.69 16.80 -1.15
C THR A 247 -12.63 15.36 -0.65
N THR A 248 -13.30 15.06 0.44
CA THR A 248 -13.31 13.73 1.06
C THR A 248 -14.71 13.33 1.50
N SER A 249 -15.02 12.03 1.51
CA SER A 249 -16.30 11.51 1.96
C SER A 249 -16.15 10.16 2.66
N SER A 250 -17.02 9.91 3.62
CA SER A 250 -17.19 8.58 4.20
C SER A 250 -18.04 7.75 3.23
N VAL A 251 -17.46 6.68 2.71
CA VAL A 251 -18.08 5.81 1.71
C VAL A 251 -18.30 4.41 2.24
N VAL A 252 -19.34 3.76 1.73
CA VAL A 252 -19.68 2.37 2.02
C VAL A 252 -19.48 1.55 0.74
N PRO A 253 -18.71 0.45 0.77
CA PRO A 253 -18.51 -0.40 -0.41
C PRO A 253 -19.80 -1.14 -0.80
N ILE A 254 -20.00 -1.34 -2.10
CA ILE A 254 -20.97 -2.36 -2.56
C ILE A 254 -20.33 -3.73 -2.32
N GLN A 255 -20.85 -4.47 -1.35
CA GLN A 255 -20.20 -5.68 -0.87
C GLN A 255 -20.28 -6.83 -1.88
N GLU A 256 -19.14 -7.49 -2.09
CA GLU A 256 -19.04 -8.75 -2.81
C GLU A 256 -18.85 -9.90 -1.83
N LYS A 257 -19.26 -11.12 -2.22
CA LYS A 257 -19.11 -12.31 -1.37
C LYS A 257 -17.62 -12.64 -1.18
N PRO A 258 -17.08 -12.60 0.05
CA PRO A 258 -15.66 -12.88 0.27
C PRO A 258 -15.33 -14.36 0.14
N ILE A 259 -14.08 -14.64 -0.24
CA ILE A 259 -13.46 -15.95 -0.02
C ILE A 259 -13.30 -16.17 1.49
N THR A 260 -13.71 -17.34 1.95
CA THR A 260 -13.64 -17.74 3.37
C THR A 260 -12.37 -18.54 3.65
N ILE A 261 -11.92 -18.58 4.91
CA ILE A 261 -10.78 -19.43 5.30
C ILE A 261 -11.02 -20.89 4.86
N ARG A 262 -12.25 -21.41 5.01
CA ARG A 262 -12.61 -22.77 4.60
C ARG A 262 -12.23 -23.10 3.16
N GLN A 263 -12.30 -22.11 2.25
CA GLN A 263 -12.02 -22.31 0.83
C GLN A 263 -10.51 -22.33 0.50
N ILE A 264 -9.66 -21.85 1.41
CA ILE A 264 -8.21 -21.76 1.21
C ILE A 264 -7.42 -22.69 2.13
N ILE A 265 -8.11 -23.47 2.96
CA ILE A 265 -7.50 -24.44 3.88
C ILE A 265 -6.65 -25.45 3.12
N ASP A 266 -5.47 -25.72 3.65
CA ASP A 266 -4.61 -26.83 3.27
C ASP A 266 -5.17 -28.13 3.87
N SER A 267 -5.60 -29.05 3.01
CA SER A 267 -6.12 -30.35 3.42
C SER A 267 -5.04 -31.30 3.97
N ASN A 268 -3.76 -30.99 3.74
CA ASN A 268 -2.61 -31.84 4.09
C ASN A 268 -1.67 -31.17 5.10
N ALA A 269 -2.22 -30.34 6.01
CA ALA A 269 -1.42 -29.63 7.01
C ALA A 269 -0.58 -30.60 7.88
N ASP A 270 0.71 -30.29 8.02
CA ASP A 270 1.66 -31.06 8.83
C ASP A 270 1.24 -31.09 10.32
N LYS A 271 1.49 -32.22 10.99
CA LYS A 271 1.23 -32.45 12.42
C LYS A 271 1.82 -31.36 13.32
N LYS A 272 2.94 -30.73 12.93
CA LYS A 272 3.61 -29.67 13.70
C LYS A 272 2.75 -28.41 13.90
N PHE A 273 1.77 -28.17 13.05
CA PHE A 273 0.88 -26.99 13.17
C PHE A 273 -0.27 -27.21 14.15
N TYR A 274 -0.56 -28.47 14.50
CA TYR A 274 -1.64 -28.81 15.42
C TYR A 274 -1.28 -28.45 16.85
N LEU A 275 -2.21 -27.79 17.52
CA LEU A 275 -2.06 -27.45 18.92
C LEU A 275 -2.27 -28.71 19.78
N GLY A 276 -1.45 -28.85 20.82
CA GLY A 276 -1.67 -29.84 21.86
C GLY A 276 -2.79 -29.42 22.82
N ASP A 277 -2.97 -30.19 23.88
CA ASP A 277 -4.10 -30.01 24.81
C ASP A 277 -3.98 -28.79 25.73
N ASN A 278 -2.78 -28.22 25.87
CA ASN A 278 -2.56 -27.03 26.69
C ASN A 278 -2.93 -25.74 25.95
N LEU A 279 -4.21 -25.36 26.05
CA LEU A 279 -4.78 -24.18 25.38
C LEU A 279 -4.91 -22.95 26.28
N GLU A 280 -4.54 -23.02 27.56
CA GLU A 280 -4.75 -21.93 28.54
C GLU A 280 -4.15 -20.60 28.07
N LYS A 281 -2.93 -20.67 27.53
CA LYS A 281 -2.24 -19.48 27.01
C LYS A 281 -2.97 -18.87 25.82
N TRP A 282 -3.54 -19.69 24.94
CA TRP A 282 -4.35 -19.22 23.82
C TRP A 282 -5.63 -18.56 24.31
N THR A 283 -6.37 -19.22 25.19
CA THR A 283 -7.60 -18.68 25.79
C THR A 283 -7.34 -17.34 26.47
N TYR A 284 -6.27 -17.23 27.27
CA TYR A 284 -5.87 -15.97 27.89
C TYR A 284 -5.57 -14.90 26.84
N LEU A 285 -4.73 -15.19 25.85
CA LEU A 285 -4.34 -14.20 24.85
C LEU A 285 -5.51 -13.73 23.99
N LYS A 286 -6.45 -14.62 23.65
CA LYS A 286 -7.63 -14.34 22.82
C LYS A 286 -8.77 -13.70 23.61
N GLY A 287 -8.84 -13.93 24.92
CA GLY A 287 -9.84 -13.38 25.82
C GLY A 287 -9.69 -11.87 26.07
N SER A 288 -10.74 -11.28 26.64
CA SER A 288 -10.69 -9.89 27.09
C SER A 288 -9.78 -9.73 28.31
N LYS A 289 -9.16 -8.56 28.43
CA LYS A 289 -8.30 -8.21 29.56
C LYS A 289 -8.55 -6.77 29.97
N LYS A 290 -8.58 -6.52 31.28
CA LYS A 290 -8.56 -5.18 31.86
C LYS A 290 -7.53 -5.20 32.98
N ILE A 291 -6.34 -4.68 32.69
CA ILE A 291 -5.16 -4.79 33.53
C ILE A 291 -4.64 -3.39 33.82
N GLU A 292 -4.42 -3.08 35.09
CA GLU A 292 -3.74 -1.86 35.46
C GLU A 292 -2.24 -1.96 35.12
N ARG A 293 -1.71 -0.98 34.39
CA ARG A 293 -0.31 -0.93 33.98
C ARG A 293 0.29 0.41 34.34
N THR A 294 1.56 0.39 34.73
CA THR A 294 2.33 1.62 34.95
C THR A 294 3.27 1.84 33.77
N SER A 295 3.21 3.02 33.17
CA SER A 295 4.11 3.43 32.10
C SER A 295 5.55 3.57 32.61
N LYS A 296 6.54 3.62 31.70
CA LYS A 296 7.95 3.85 32.07
C LYS A 296 8.17 5.18 32.80
N THR A 297 7.26 6.15 32.63
CA THR A 297 7.29 7.47 33.28
C THR A 297 6.50 7.50 34.60
N GLY A 298 6.00 6.36 35.08
CA GLY A 298 5.33 6.23 36.39
C GLY A 298 3.82 6.48 36.39
N HIS A 299 3.22 6.91 35.27
CA HIS A 299 1.78 7.09 35.17
C HIS A 299 1.05 5.74 35.05
N THR A 300 0.08 5.49 35.94
CA THR A 300 -0.78 4.30 35.94
C THR A 300 -1.97 4.48 35.00
N TYR A 301 -2.22 3.49 34.14
CA TYR A 301 -3.35 3.48 33.21
C TYR A 301 -3.97 2.08 33.13
N THR A 302 -5.27 2.00 32.86
CA THR A 302 -5.92 0.73 32.61
C THR A 302 -5.72 0.31 31.16
N PHE A 303 -4.93 -0.74 30.94
CA PHE A 303 -4.88 -1.44 29.67
C PHE A 303 -6.13 -2.29 29.51
N SER A 304 -6.99 -1.94 28.55
CA SER A 304 -8.20 -2.69 28.20
C SER A 304 -8.06 -3.27 26.80
N GLU A 305 -8.39 -4.56 26.64
CA GLU A 305 -8.36 -5.30 25.39
C GLU A 305 -9.61 -6.18 25.29
N GLY A 306 -10.37 -6.05 24.21
CA GLY A 306 -11.56 -6.88 23.96
C GLY A 306 -11.20 -8.30 23.51
N PRO A 307 -12.16 -9.26 23.58
CA PRO A 307 -11.90 -10.61 23.12
C PRO A 307 -11.83 -10.66 21.58
N ILE A 308 -11.17 -11.69 21.05
CA ILE A 308 -11.24 -12.07 19.63
C ILE A 308 -11.66 -13.53 19.52
N ALA A 309 -12.19 -13.90 18.35
CA ALA A 309 -12.65 -15.26 18.11
C ALA A 309 -11.51 -16.28 18.31
N PHE A 310 -11.84 -17.38 19.00
CA PHE A 310 -10.97 -18.53 19.21
C PHE A 310 -11.82 -19.81 19.24
N PRO A 311 -11.67 -20.70 18.25
CA PRO A 311 -10.88 -20.52 17.03
C PRO A 311 -11.39 -19.38 16.14
N ASP A 312 -10.56 -18.98 15.19
CA ASP A 312 -10.94 -18.13 14.08
C ASP A 312 -12.04 -18.83 13.24
N PRO A 313 -13.14 -18.11 12.92
CA PRO A 313 -14.27 -18.69 12.19
C PRO A 313 -13.88 -18.98 10.74
N ILE A 314 -13.96 -20.26 10.34
CA ILE A 314 -13.54 -20.67 9.00
C ILE A 314 -14.56 -20.35 7.91
N ASP A 315 -15.80 -20.04 8.28
CA ASP A 315 -16.89 -19.56 7.41
C ASP A 315 -16.78 -18.06 7.07
N LYS A 316 -15.71 -17.38 7.53
CA LYS A 316 -15.45 -15.97 7.27
C LYS A 316 -14.09 -15.79 6.60
N PRO A 317 -13.86 -14.66 5.90
CA PRO A 317 -12.52 -14.27 5.49
C PRO A 317 -11.59 -14.11 6.71
N ALA A 318 -10.29 -14.31 6.49
CA ALA A 318 -9.25 -14.16 7.51
C ALA A 318 -9.26 -12.75 8.11
N ARG A 319 -8.78 -12.60 9.36
CA ARG A 319 -8.45 -11.27 9.89
C ARG A 319 -7.18 -10.77 9.18
N THR A 320 -6.87 -9.49 9.37
CA THR A 320 -5.57 -8.96 8.91
C THR A 320 -4.43 -9.78 9.52
N MET A 321 -3.61 -10.39 8.67
CA MET A 321 -2.36 -11.03 9.05
C MET A 321 -1.31 -9.97 9.38
N LEU A 322 -0.57 -10.19 10.48
CA LEU A 322 0.53 -9.32 10.90
C LEU A 322 1.86 -10.02 10.69
N THR A 323 2.95 -9.26 10.67
CA THR A 323 4.31 -9.81 10.54
C THR A 323 4.71 -10.73 11.70
N SER A 324 4.00 -10.66 12.82
CA SER A 324 4.18 -11.51 14.00
C SER A 324 3.40 -12.83 13.94
N GLU A 325 2.75 -13.17 12.83
CA GLU A 325 1.87 -14.34 12.69
C GLU A 325 2.53 -15.65 13.14
N SER A 326 3.84 -15.83 12.91
CA SER A 326 4.58 -17.02 13.33
C SER A 326 4.83 -17.14 14.85
N SER A 327 4.50 -16.11 15.63
CA SER A 327 4.73 -16.08 17.08
C SER A 327 3.45 -16.39 17.85
N LEU A 328 3.57 -16.87 19.09
CA LEU A 328 2.42 -17.08 19.95
C LEU A 328 1.96 -15.72 20.52
N ASN A 329 0.96 -15.12 19.87
CA ASN A 329 0.38 -13.86 20.29
C ASN A 329 -1.14 -13.83 20.00
N ARG A 330 -1.82 -12.75 20.40
CA ARG A 330 -3.26 -12.59 20.21
C ARG A 330 -3.67 -12.64 18.73
N SER A 331 -2.95 -11.93 17.86
CA SER A 331 -3.32 -11.81 16.44
C SER A 331 -3.17 -13.09 15.63
N THR A 332 -2.29 -14.01 16.05
CA THR A 332 -2.01 -15.29 15.39
C THR A 332 -3.27 -16.11 15.16
N HIS A 333 -3.49 -16.53 13.92
CA HIS A 333 -4.66 -17.30 13.53
C HIS A 333 -4.59 -18.71 14.08
N VAL A 334 -5.70 -19.13 14.69
CA VAL A 334 -5.90 -20.51 15.11
C VAL A 334 -7.24 -20.96 14.56
N ILE A 335 -7.26 -22.01 13.76
CA ILE A 335 -8.49 -22.51 13.14
C ILE A 335 -8.83 -23.91 13.67
N LEU A 336 -10.10 -24.27 13.59
CA LEU A 336 -10.54 -25.66 13.73
C LEU A 336 -10.46 -26.31 12.34
N ASP A 337 -9.54 -27.25 12.18
CA ASP A 337 -9.38 -27.96 10.90
C ASP A 337 -10.63 -28.80 10.62
N PRO A 338 -11.33 -28.59 9.49
CA PRO A 338 -12.56 -29.32 9.17
C PRO A 338 -12.33 -30.81 8.88
N ASN A 339 -11.11 -31.22 8.52
CA ASN A 339 -10.80 -32.61 8.17
C ASN A 339 -10.47 -33.46 9.40
N THR A 340 -9.83 -32.86 10.41
CA THR A 340 -9.37 -33.57 11.61
C THR A 340 -10.13 -33.19 12.88
N ASN A 341 -10.93 -32.11 12.82
CA ASN A 341 -11.64 -31.52 13.96
C ASN A 341 -10.70 -31.13 15.12
N LYS A 342 -9.46 -30.75 14.81
CA LYS A 342 -8.44 -30.32 15.79
C LYS A 342 -8.04 -28.87 15.55
N LEU A 343 -7.65 -28.19 16.63
CA LEU A 343 -7.15 -26.83 16.56
C LEU A 343 -5.72 -26.81 16.01
N ARG A 344 -5.45 -25.88 15.09
CA ARG A 344 -4.11 -25.68 14.54
C ARG A 344 -3.85 -24.24 14.12
N LEU A 345 -2.58 -23.91 13.97
CA LEU A 345 -2.15 -22.71 13.28
C LEU A 345 -2.43 -22.83 11.77
N ILE A 346 -2.58 -21.68 11.11
CA ILE A 346 -2.58 -21.67 9.64
C ILE A 346 -1.18 -22.00 9.12
N THR A 347 -1.08 -22.70 8.00
CA THR A 347 0.20 -23.07 7.36
C THR A 347 0.77 -21.88 6.57
N PRO A 348 2.06 -21.91 6.15
CA PRO A 348 2.60 -20.89 5.25
C PRO A 348 1.85 -20.83 3.91
N LEU A 349 1.38 -21.97 3.42
CA LEU A 349 0.57 -22.08 2.21
C LEU A 349 -0.75 -21.33 2.35
N GLU A 350 -1.43 -21.53 3.48
CA GLU A 350 -2.67 -20.81 3.78
C GLU A 350 -2.41 -19.31 3.94
N ALA A 351 -1.25 -18.92 4.48
CA ALA A 351 -0.85 -17.51 4.57
C ALA A 351 -0.67 -16.85 3.19
N GLU A 352 -0.07 -17.57 2.23
CA GLU A 352 0.06 -17.15 0.82
C GLU A 352 -1.31 -16.98 0.17
N ARG A 353 -2.18 -18.00 0.29
CA ARG A 353 -3.54 -17.97 -0.25
C ARG A 353 -4.41 -16.87 0.35
N ILE A 354 -4.25 -16.54 1.64
CA ILE A 354 -4.94 -15.41 2.29
C ILE A 354 -4.61 -14.08 1.57
N GLN A 355 -3.35 -13.92 1.12
CA GLN A 355 -2.88 -12.74 0.41
C GLN A 355 -3.06 -12.85 -1.13
N GLY A 356 -3.58 -13.97 -1.62
CA GLY A 356 -3.83 -14.20 -3.05
C GLY A 356 -2.57 -14.53 -3.86
N PHE A 357 -1.49 -14.98 -3.21
CA PHE A 357 -0.34 -15.56 -3.89
C PHE A 357 -0.60 -17.01 -4.30
N GLU A 358 0.13 -17.46 -5.31
CA GLU A 358 0.18 -18.87 -5.68
C GLU A 358 0.80 -19.72 -4.55
N ASP A 359 0.49 -21.01 -4.58
CA ASP A 359 0.98 -21.97 -3.62
C ASP A 359 2.52 -22.06 -3.63
N ASN A 360 3.13 -21.99 -2.45
CA ASN A 360 4.58 -22.03 -2.25
C ASN A 360 5.34 -20.83 -2.82
N TRP A 361 4.66 -19.70 -3.04
CA TRP A 361 5.30 -18.46 -3.51
C TRP A 361 6.52 -18.06 -2.68
N THR A 362 6.45 -18.22 -1.36
CA THR A 362 7.58 -17.88 -0.47
C THR A 362 8.48 -19.06 -0.14
N ASP A 363 8.27 -20.24 -0.73
CA ASP A 363 9.08 -21.44 -0.48
C ASP A 363 10.39 -21.46 -1.28
N THR A 364 11.14 -20.36 -1.25
CA THR A 364 12.34 -20.14 -2.07
C THR A 364 13.63 -20.44 -1.29
N GLY A 365 13.57 -21.34 -0.31
CA GLY A 365 14.61 -21.49 0.73
C GLY A 365 14.46 -20.50 1.90
N MET A 366 13.36 -19.76 1.94
CA MET A 366 13.00 -18.83 3.02
C MET A 366 12.62 -19.59 4.30
N PRO A 367 13.14 -19.22 5.49
CA PRO A 367 12.73 -19.82 6.75
C PRO A 367 11.22 -19.65 6.97
N GLU A 368 10.55 -20.68 7.50
CA GLU A 368 9.10 -20.70 7.72
C GLU A 368 8.59 -19.45 8.46
N LYS A 369 9.28 -19.04 9.54
CA LYS A 369 8.92 -17.83 10.28
C LYS A 369 8.95 -16.57 9.40
N PHE A 370 9.87 -16.52 8.44
CA PHE A 370 10.01 -15.40 7.53
C PHE A 370 8.97 -15.41 6.41
N ARG A 371 8.47 -16.59 6.00
CA ARG A 371 7.31 -16.71 5.09
C ARG A 371 6.10 -15.97 5.64
N TYR A 372 5.78 -16.19 6.91
CA TYR A 372 4.72 -15.44 7.62
C TYR A 372 5.02 -13.94 7.74
N PHE A 373 6.28 -13.57 8.00
CA PHE A 373 6.68 -12.16 8.06
C PHE A 373 6.41 -11.45 6.72
N CYS A 374 6.80 -12.06 5.61
CA CYS A 374 6.52 -11.57 4.26
C CYS A 374 5.01 -11.45 4.01
N MET A 375 4.22 -12.48 4.32
CA MET A 375 2.77 -12.44 4.14
C MET A 375 2.06 -11.41 5.04
N GLY A 376 2.60 -11.11 6.23
CA GLY A 376 2.09 -10.03 7.07
C GLY A 376 2.26 -8.65 6.45
N ASN A 377 3.39 -8.42 5.75
CA ASN A 377 3.68 -7.17 5.03
C ASN A 377 3.04 -7.11 3.65
N ALA A 378 2.80 -8.24 3.01
CA ALA A 378 2.28 -8.29 1.65
C ALA A 378 0.89 -7.63 1.51
N LEU A 379 0.62 -7.19 0.30
CA LEU A 379 -0.69 -6.76 -0.15
C LEU A 379 -1.51 -7.96 -0.64
N VAL A 380 -2.82 -7.75 -0.81
CA VAL A 380 -3.69 -8.77 -1.40
C VAL A 380 -3.59 -8.65 -2.93
N VAL A 381 -2.96 -9.64 -3.58
CA VAL A 381 -2.61 -9.61 -5.01
C VAL A 381 -3.81 -9.30 -5.89
N GLY A 382 -4.96 -9.94 -5.63
CA GLY A 382 -6.18 -9.72 -6.41
C GLY A 382 -6.73 -8.29 -6.34
N VAL A 383 -6.45 -7.53 -5.27
CA VAL A 383 -6.82 -6.10 -5.19
C VAL A 383 -5.99 -5.32 -6.21
N VAL A 384 -4.69 -5.61 -6.32
CA VAL A 384 -3.79 -4.98 -7.30
C VAL A 384 -4.16 -5.42 -8.72
N GLU A 385 -4.47 -6.69 -8.95
CA GLU A 385 -4.92 -7.18 -10.26
C GLU A 385 -6.15 -6.42 -10.75
N ARG A 386 -7.15 -6.23 -9.87
CA ARG A 386 -8.34 -5.45 -10.18
C ARG A 386 -8.00 -4.00 -10.54
N MET A 387 -7.08 -3.37 -9.80
CA MET A 387 -6.55 -2.04 -10.13
C MET A 387 -5.81 -2.04 -11.48
N GLY A 388 -5.04 -3.08 -11.78
CA GLY A 388 -4.34 -3.28 -13.04
C GLY A 388 -5.27 -3.30 -14.24
N HIS A 389 -6.45 -3.95 -14.14
CA HIS A 389 -7.45 -3.91 -15.21
C HIS A 389 -7.99 -2.50 -15.48
N THR A 390 -8.16 -1.68 -14.44
CA THR A 390 -8.54 -0.27 -14.62
C THR A 390 -7.39 0.54 -15.23
N LEU A 391 -6.16 0.34 -14.77
CA LEU A 391 -4.97 0.97 -15.34
C LEU A 391 -4.81 0.64 -16.83
N ASN A 392 -5.02 -0.62 -17.23
CA ASN A 392 -4.98 -1.03 -18.64
C ASN A 392 -5.93 -0.21 -19.52
N LYS A 393 -7.15 0.08 -19.02
CA LYS A 393 -8.12 0.93 -19.72
C LYS A 393 -7.71 2.41 -19.76
N ILE A 394 -7.00 2.87 -18.74
CA ILE A 394 -6.45 4.23 -18.70
C ILE A 394 -5.33 4.35 -19.74
N PHE A 395 -4.32 3.47 -19.67
CA PHE A 395 -3.16 3.44 -20.56
C PHE A 395 -3.55 3.31 -22.04
N ALA A 396 -4.56 2.48 -22.36
CA ALA A 396 -5.08 2.34 -23.72
C ALA A 396 -5.68 3.64 -24.31
N LYS A 397 -6.05 4.60 -23.45
CA LYS A 397 -6.63 5.90 -23.82
C LYS A 397 -5.65 7.06 -23.68
N GLU A 398 -4.38 6.77 -23.41
CA GLU A 398 -3.34 7.78 -23.37
C GLU A 398 -2.70 7.95 -24.75
N VAL A 399 -2.66 9.19 -25.22
CA VAL A 399 -1.95 9.59 -26.44
C VAL A 399 -0.49 9.87 -26.14
N HIS A 400 0.41 9.53 -27.08
CA HIS A 400 1.76 10.09 -27.07
C HIS A 400 1.64 11.55 -27.48
N ILE A 401 1.90 12.46 -26.53
CA ILE A 401 2.25 13.83 -26.88
C ILE A 401 3.77 13.81 -27.00
N GLU A 402 4.27 13.65 -28.22
CA GLU A 402 5.65 14.06 -28.51
C GLU A 402 5.65 15.58 -28.50
N TYR A 403 6.39 16.17 -27.56
CA TYR A 403 6.70 17.58 -27.63
C TYR A 403 7.55 17.77 -28.89
N ILE A 404 6.96 18.33 -29.95
CA ILE A 404 7.73 18.88 -31.05
C ILE A 404 8.49 20.06 -30.44
N ASN A 405 9.77 19.85 -30.13
CA ASN A 405 10.69 20.95 -29.90
C ASN A 405 10.78 21.70 -31.24
N ASP A 406 10.05 22.79 -31.38
CA ASP A 406 10.30 23.82 -32.39
C ASP A 406 11.65 24.48 -32.08
N ASN A 407 12.75 23.75 -32.31
CA ASN A 407 14.04 24.33 -32.60
C ASN A 407 14.08 24.59 -34.11
N THR A 408 13.30 25.57 -34.56
CA THR A 408 13.70 26.30 -35.76
C THR A 408 14.87 27.20 -35.37
N ASP A 409 16.07 26.65 -35.52
CA ASP A 409 17.29 27.43 -35.69
C ASP A 409 17.06 28.37 -36.88
N GLU A 410 16.78 29.64 -36.60
CA GLU A 410 16.96 30.72 -37.57
C GLU A 410 18.44 30.79 -37.95
N LYS A 411 18.81 30.05 -39.00
CA LYS A 411 19.96 30.39 -39.83
C LYS A 411 19.77 31.79 -40.40
N ARG A 412 20.30 32.79 -39.71
CA ARG A 412 20.71 34.06 -40.33
C ARG A 412 22.09 33.86 -40.96
N GLU A 413 22.11 33.39 -42.20
CA GLU A 413 23.22 33.63 -43.12
C GLU A 413 22.91 34.85 -43.99
N ALA A 414 23.81 35.83 -43.91
CA ALA A 414 24.24 36.84 -44.89
C ALA A 414 23.23 37.39 -45.92
N ILE A 415 23.02 38.72 -45.89
CA ILE A 415 23.60 39.73 -46.81
C ILE A 415 23.62 41.08 -46.10
#